data_AF-A0A7R9T7X8-F1
#
_entry.id   AF-A0A7R9T7X8-F1
#
_cell.length_a   1.000
_cell.length_b   1.000
_cell.length_c   1.000
_cell.angle_alpha   90.00
_cell.angle_beta   90.00
_cell.angle_gamma   90.00
#
_symmetry.space_group_name_H-M   'P 1'
#
loop_
_entity.id
_entity.type
_entity.pdbx_description
1 polymer ?
#
loop_
_entity_poly.entity_id
_entity_poly.type
_entity_poly.pdbx_seq_one_letter_code
_entity_poly.pdbx_strand_id
1 'polypeptide(L)'
;MGCAASKADEPARKVSSRQMLARPKVRVLGVIHARCDAKDSKAFPHGKPLVDVAGAPLVWRTFLKVRGAKCVSRCVVATDDDRIARVVAALGGEVVRVSGKWGSHTAAAVWETCERLRFWSDGGGGGGGGGG
;
A
#
# COMPACT_ATOMS: atom_id res chain seq x y z
N MET A 1 -34.75 29.00 53.31
CA MET A 1 -34.19 27.64 53.47
C MET A 1 -35.03 26.65 52.67
N GLY A 2 -34.39 25.73 51.94
CA GLY A 2 -34.97 24.45 51.54
C GLY A 2 -35.69 24.40 50.19
N CYS A 3 -35.01 23.90 49.16
CA CYS A 3 -35.66 23.17 48.08
C CYS A 3 -34.98 21.79 48.01
N ALA A 4 -35.79 20.74 48.08
CA ALA A 4 -35.38 19.34 48.06
C ALA A 4 -35.60 18.74 46.67
N ALA A 5 -34.67 17.89 46.21
CA ALA A 5 -34.88 16.69 45.38
C ALA A 5 -33.49 16.12 45.05
N SER A 6 -32.98 15.15 45.80
CA SER A 6 -33.15 13.70 45.58
C SER A 6 -32.65 13.17 44.23
N LYS A 7 -31.64 12.31 44.35
CA LYS A 7 -31.45 10.98 43.73
C LYS A 7 -30.36 10.80 42.67
N ALA A 8 -29.57 9.78 43.02
CA ALA A 8 -28.77 8.86 42.23
C ALA A 8 -27.40 9.37 41.77
N ASP A 9 -26.39 8.99 42.55
CA ASP A 9 -25.12 8.51 42.01
C ASP A 9 -25.40 7.63 40.80
N GLU A 10 -25.12 8.16 39.61
CA GLU A 10 -25.10 7.39 38.39
C GLU A 10 -23.96 6.37 38.54
N PRO A 11 -24.23 5.04 38.50
CA PRO A 11 -23.16 4.08 38.69
C PRO A 11 -22.20 4.24 37.52
N ALA A 12 -20.97 4.64 37.85
CA ALA A 12 -19.87 4.74 36.91
C ALA A 12 -19.87 3.51 35.99
N ARG A 13 -20.15 3.73 34.70
CA ARG A 13 -20.07 2.69 33.67
C ARG A 13 -18.71 2.01 33.80
N LYS A 14 -18.69 0.79 34.35
CA LYS A 14 -17.49 -0.05 34.36
C LYS A 14 -17.23 -0.51 32.93
N VAL A 15 -16.46 0.28 32.19
CA VAL A 15 -15.89 -0.16 30.92
C VAL A 15 -14.79 -1.16 31.27
N SER A 16 -15.02 -2.44 30.96
CA SER A 16 -14.04 -3.48 31.25
C SER A 16 -12.76 -3.23 30.42
N SER A 17 -11.60 -3.45 31.02
CA SER A 17 -10.29 -3.30 30.39
C SER A 17 -10.10 -4.12 29.11
N ARG A 18 -10.96 -5.13 28.84
CA ARG A 18 -10.99 -5.88 27.57
C ARG A 18 -11.50 -5.06 26.37
N GLN A 19 -12.14 -3.92 26.63
CA GLN A 19 -12.58 -2.97 25.61
C GLN A 19 -11.57 -1.84 25.37
N MET A 20 -10.30 -1.96 25.83
CA MET A 20 -9.18 -1.21 25.25
C MET A 20 -8.97 -1.66 23.79
N LEU A 21 -9.87 -1.16 22.95
CA LEU A 21 -9.84 -0.94 21.51
C LEU A 21 -8.74 -1.72 20.78
N ALA A 22 -9.12 -2.79 20.08
CA ALA A 22 -8.31 -3.33 19.00
C ALA A 22 -7.87 -2.15 18.12
N ARG A 23 -6.57 -1.83 18.15
CA ARG A 23 -6.01 -0.74 17.36
C ARG A 23 -6.45 -0.97 15.91
N PRO A 24 -7.02 0.02 15.21
CA PRO A 24 -7.38 -0.15 13.81
C PRO A 24 -6.14 -0.67 13.08
N LYS A 25 -6.30 -1.79 12.37
CA LYS A 25 -5.20 -2.46 11.70
C LYS A 25 -4.67 -1.50 10.63
N VAL A 26 -3.52 -0.87 10.91
CA VAL A 26 -2.88 0.06 9.97
C VAL A 26 -2.57 -0.73 8.70
N ARG A 27 -3.14 -0.29 7.57
CA ARG A 27 -2.81 -0.85 6.26
C ARG A 27 -1.62 -0.10 5.69
N VAL A 28 -0.60 -0.83 5.25
CA VAL A 28 0.59 -0.25 4.63
C VAL A 28 0.69 -0.72 3.18
N LEU A 29 0.76 0.23 2.26
CA LEU A 29 1.02 -0.03 0.84
C LEU A 29 2.50 0.18 0.56
N GLY A 30 3.20 -0.86 0.14
CA GLY A 30 4.55 -0.77 -0.41
C GLY A 30 4.50 -0.43 -1.90
N VAL A 31 4.91 0.79 -2.27
CA VAL A 31 5.00 1.21 -3.67
C VAL A 31 6.45 1.17 -4.13
N ILE A 32 6.73 0.36 -5.15
CA ILE A 32 8.04 0.31 -5.80
C ILE A 32 7.95 1.10 -7.10
N HIS A 33 8.45 2.33 -7.11
CA HIS A 33 8.56 3.11 -8.35
C HIS A 33 9.73 2.57 -9.19
N ALA A 34 9.42 2.02 -10.36
CA ALA A 34 10.40 1.43 -11.27
C ALA A 34 10.22 1.98 -12.68
N ARG A 35 11.29 2.49 -13.28
CA ARG A 35 11.32 3.09 -14.62
C ARG A 35 12.66 2.83 -15.29
N CYS A 36 12.69 2.87 -16.62
CA CYS A 36 13.92 2.73 -17.40
C CYS A 36 14.31 4.09 -17.99
N ASP A 37 15.19 4.81 -17.30
CA ASP A 37 15.78 6.03 -17.81
C ASP A 37 17.03 5.71 -18.61
N ALA A 38 17.11 6.18 -19.86
CA ALA A 38 18.38 6.20 -20.58
C ALA A 38 19.38 7.21 -19.94
N LYS A 39 18.90 8.17 -19.14
CA LYS A 39 19.73 9.23 -18.54
C LYS A 39 20.33 8.86 -17.18
N ASP A 40 19.69 7.99 -16.39
CA ASP A 40 20.10 7.74 -15.00
C ASP A 40 21.03 6.53 -14.83
N SER A 41 21.42 5.85 -15.91
CA SER A 41 22.33 4.71 -15.81
C SER A 41 23.16 4.47 -17.06
N LYS A 42 24.28 5.20 -17.19
CA LYS A 42 25.36 4.89 -18.14
C LYS A 42 25.90 3.46 -17.98
N ALA A 43 25.69 2.85 -16.82
CA ALA A 43 26.10 1.48 -16.49
C ALA A 43 25.09 0.39 -16.90
N PHE A 44 23.84 0.74 -17.29
CA PHE A 44 22.78 -0.24 -17.54
C PHE A 44 21.96 0.11 -18.80
N PRO A 45 22.42 -0.29 -19.99
CA PRO A 45 21.83 0.12 -21.28
C PRO A 45 20.38 -0.34 -21.51
N HIS A 46 19.86 -1.27 -20.70
CA HIS A 46 18.46 -1.76 -20.77
C HIS A 46 17.57 -1.29 -19.59
N GLY A 47 18.11 -0.43 -18.71
CA GLY A 47 17.43 0.05 -17.51
C GLY A 47 17.68 -0.81 -16.29
N LYS A 48 18.13 -0.19 -15.20
CA LYS A 48 18.49 -0.84 -13.93
C LYS A 48 17.44 -1.83 -13.38
N PRO A 49 16.11 -1.58 -13.46
CA PRO A 49 15.12 -2.50 -12.90
C PRO A 49 15.05 -3.88 -13.57
N LEU A 50 15.43 -3.98 -14.85
CA LEU A 50 15.36 -5.21 -15.65
C LEU A 50 16.66 -6.01 -15.63
N VAL A 51 17.72 -5.50 -15.00
CA VAL A 51 18.99 -6.19 -14.88
C VAL A 51 18.80 -7.51 -14.14
N ASP A 52 19.36 -8.59 -14.69
CA ASP A 52 19.41 -9.88 -14.00
C ASP A 52 20.33 -9.77 -12.79
N VAL A 53 19.78 -10.14 -11.63
CA VAL A 53 20.53 -10.24 -10.38
C VAL A 53 20.33 -11.65 -9.86
N ALA A 54 21.28 -12.52 -10.17
CA ALA A 54 21.29 -13.93 -9.77
C ALA A 54 19.99 -14.67 -10.18
N GLY A 55 19.69 -14.65 -11.48
CA GLY A 55 18.62 -15.43 -12.12
C GLY A 55 17.24 -14.80 -12.04
N ALA A 56 17.14 -13.54 -11.59
CA ALA A 56 15.88 -12.82 -11.52
C ALA A 56 16.08 -11.31 -11.75
N PRO A 57 15.14 -10.61 -12.41
CA PRO A 57 15.17 -9.17 -12.56
C PRO A 57 15.25 -8.43 -11.21
N LEU A 58 16.04 -7.37 -11.12
CA LEU A 58 16.20 -6.56 -9.89
C LEU A 58 14.85 -6.08 -9.30
N VAL A 59 13.94 -5.65 -10.17
CA VAL A 59 12.59 -5.21 -9.77
C VAL A 59 11.83 -6.32 -9.06
N TRP A 60 11.98 -7.58 -9.52
CA TRP A 60 11.34 -8.73 -8.92
C TRP A 60 11.90 -9.04 -7.53
N ARG A 61 13.24 -8.98 -7.37
CA ARG A 61 13.86 -9.17 -6.05
C ARG A 61 13.41 -8.11 -5.05
N THR A 62 13.27 -6.87 -5.51
CA THR A 62 12.76 -5.77 -4.69
C THR A 62 11.31 -6.01 -4.29
N PHE A 63 10.47 -6.42 -5.25
CA PHE A 63 9.08 -6.78 -4.99
C PHE A 63 8.95 -7.88 -3.93
N LEU A 64 9.70 -8.97 -4.04
CA LEU A 64 9.67 -10.05 -3.04
C LEU A 64 10.08 -9.57 -1.64
N LYS A 65 11.13 -8.74 -1.55
CA LYS A 65 11.58 -8.19 -0.26
C LYS A 65 10.53 -7.28 0.38
N VAL A 66 9.93 -6.38 -0.39
CA VAL A 66 8.89 -5.46 0.12
C VAL A 66 7.63 -6.23 0.50
N ARG A 67 7.17 -7.16 -0.36
CA ARG A 67 6.01 -8.02 -0.08
C ARG A 67 6.20 -8.90 1.15
N GLY A 68 7.44 -9.34 1.43
CA GLY A 68 7.76 -10.16 2.61
C GLY A 68 7.88 -9.38 3.93
N ALA A 69 7.84 -8.05 3.90
CA ALA A 69 7.94 -7.24 5.12
C ALA A 69 6.67 -7.37 5.98
N LYS A 70 6.83 -7.69 7.28
CA LYS A 70 5.71 -7.94 8.21
C LYS A 70 4.72 -6.78 8.34
N CYS A 71 5.16 -5.56 8.08
CA CYS A 71 4.32 -4.36 8.15
C CYS A 71 3.56 -4.08 6.86
N VAL A 72 3.97 -4.64 5.71
CA VAL A 72 3.38 -4.34 4.40
C VAL A 72 2.12 -5.18 4.20
N SER A 73 1.00 -4.52 3.95
CA SER A 73 -0.30 -5.16 3.71
C SER A 73 -0.54 -5.47 2.23
N ARG A 74 0.00 -4.65 1.34
CA ARG A 74 -0.06 -4.81 -0.12
C ARG A 74 1.21 -4.23 -0.73
N CYS A 75 1.72 -4.83 -1.80
CA CYS A 75 2.88 -4.32 -2.51
C CYS A 75 2.58 -4.24 -4.00
N VAL A 76 2.96 -3.14 -4.62
CA VAL A 76 2.76 -2.90 -6.06
C VAL A 76 4.02 -2.29 -6.68
N VAL A 77 4.25 -2.60 -7.95
CA VAL A 77 5.23 -1.89 -8.78
C VAL A 77 4.53 -0.79 -9.57
N ALA A 78 4.86 0.46 -9.27
CA ALA A 78 4.40 1.62 -10.01
C ALA A 78 5.40 1.91 -11.14
N THR A 79 4.95 1.85 -12.39
CA THR A 79 5.82 2.04 -13.54
C THR A 79 5.11 2.71 -14.71
N ASP A 80 5.85 3.46 -15.51
CA ASP A 80 5.47 4.00 -16.83
C ASP A 80 6.06 3.17 -18.00
N ASP A 81 6.88 2.15 -17.72
CA ASP A 81 7.52 1.28 -18.72
C ASP A 81 6.79 -0.06 -18.88
N ASP A 82 6.31 -0.37 -20.09
CA ASP A 82 5.57 -1.61 -20.37
C ASP A 82 6.43 -2.87 -20.22
N ARG A 83 7.74 -2.79 -20.42
CA ARG A 83 8.65 -3.94 -20.25
C ARG A 83 8.71 -4.36 -18.78
N ILE A 84 8.83 -3.39 -17.87
CA ILE A 84 8.79 -3.64 -16.42
C ILE A 84 7.43 -4.22 -16.04
N ALA A 85 6.34 -3.61 -16.51
CA ALA A 85 4.99 -4.08 -16.22
C ALA A 85 4.78 -5.55 -16.65
N ARG A 86 5.19 -5.91 -17.87
CA ARG A 86 5.08 -7.28 -18.38
C ARG A 86 5.89 -8.28 -17.55
N VAL A 87 7.13 -7.96 -17.22
CA VAL A 87 8.01 -8.85 -16.44
C VAL A 87 7.44 -9.10 -15.04
N VAL A 88 7.01 -8.04 -14.35
CA VAL A 88 6.44 -8.18 -13.01
C VAL A 88 5.12 -8.94 -13.04
N ALA A 89 4.23 -8.64 -14.00
CA ALA A 89 2.96 -9.35 -14.16
C ALA A 89 3.16 -10.84 -14.49
N ALA A 90 4.11 -11.17 -15.37
CA ALA A 90 4.43 -12.55 -15.74
C ALA A 90 4.95 -13.38 -14.55
N LEU A 91 5.58 -12.72 -13.57
CA LEU A 91 6.06 -13.34 -12.33
C LEU A 91 5.00 -13.35 -11.21
N GLY A 92 3.78 -12.87 -11.50
CA GLY A 92 2.66 -12.83 -10.54
C GLY A 92 2.73 -11.66 -9.56
N GLY A 93 3.50 -10.62 -9.86
CA GLY A 93 3.52 -9.37 -9.10
C GLY A 93 2.42 -8.41 -9.52
N GLU A 94 1.99 -7.57 -8.57
CA GLU A 94 0.99 -6.54 -8.84
C GLU A 94 1.64 -5.28 -9.43
N VAL A 95 1.05 -4.74 -10.50
CA VAL A 95 1.57 -3.57 -11.21
C VAL A 95 0.50 -2.50 -11.29
N VAL A 96 0.89 -1.26 -11.02
CA VAL A 96 0.10 -0.07 -11.33
C VAL A 96 0.82 0.71 -12.42
N ARG A 97 0.17 0.86 -13.58
CA ARG A 97 0.66 1.78 -14.61
C ARG A 97 0.53 3.19 -14.06
N VAL A 98 1.58 4.00 -14.12
CA VAL A 98 1.55 5.43 -13.73
C VAL A 98 1.99 6.28 -14.92
N SER A 99 1.66 7.56 -14.89
CA SER A 99 2.05 8.47 -15.96
C SER A 99 3.55 8.78 -15.91
N GLY A 100 4.24 8.61 -17.04
CA GLY A 100 5.65 8.98 -17.17
C GLY A 100 5.90 10.50 -17.23
N LYS A 101 4.83 11.32 -17.24
CA LYS A 101 4.94 12.79 -17.34
C LYS A 101 5.71 13.44 -16.18
N TRP A 102 5.81 12.73 -15.06
CA TRP A 102 6.50 13.19 -13.85
C TRP A 102 7.95 12.74 -13.76
N GLY A 103 8.49 12.03 -14.76
CA GLY A 103 9.89 11.59 -14.75
C GLY A 103 10.25 10.79 -13.50
N SER A 104 11.38 11.13 -12.86
CA SER A 104 11.89 10.44 -11.67
C SER A 104 11.24 10.86 -10.34
N HIS A 105 10.20 11.70 -10.36
CA HIS A 105 9.52 12.16 -9.14
C HIS A 105 8.71 11.04 -8.47
N THR A 106 9.36 10.30 -7.56
CA THR A 106 8.76 9.21 -6.80
C THR A 106 7.49 9.61 -6.06
N ALA A 107 7.40 10.83 -5.51
CA ALA A 107 6.20 11.31 -4.82
C ALA A 107 4.96 11.34 -5.73
N ALA A 108 5.12 11.74 -7.00
CA ALA A 108 4.02 11.78 -7.96
C ALA A 108 3.56 10.36 -8.35
N ALA A 109 4.51 9.43 -8.51
CA ALA A 109 4.19 8.02 -8.76
C ALA A 109 3.45 7.38 -7.57
N VAL A 110 3.86 7.70 -6.33
CA VAL A 110 3.16 7.25 -5.12
C VAL A 110 1.75 7.81 -5.06
N TRP A 111 1.58 9.12 -5.27
CA TRP A 111 0.27 9.77 -5.30
C TRP A 111 -0.67 9.11 -6.32
N GLU A 112 -0.23 8.99 -7.58
CA GLU A 112 -1.04 8.40 -8.65
C GLU A 112 -1.38 6.93 -8.37
N THR A 113 -0.46 6.19 -7.75
CA THR A 113 -0.70 4.80 -7.33
C THR A 113 -1.79 4.74 -6.26
N CYS A 114 -1.70 5.58 -5.23
CA CYS A 114 -2.69 5.61 -4.16
C CYS A 114 -4.08 6.00 -4.70
N GLU A 115 -4.15 6.99 -5.60
CA GLU A 115 -5.40 7.40 -6.26
C GLU A 115 -6.03 6.27 -7.08
N ARG A 116 -5.23 5.60 -7.92
CA ARG A 116 -5.71 4.48 -8.75
C ARG A 116 -6.19 3.30 -7.93
N LEU A 117 -5.50 3.00 -6.83
CA LEU A 117 -5.86 1.90 -5.94
C LEU A 117 -6.95 2.29 -4.92
N ARG A 118 -7.32 3.57 -4.85
CA ARG A 118 -8.15 4.15 -3.79
C ARG A 118 -7.68 3.71 -2.40
N PHE A 119 -6.36 3.68 -2.19
CA PHE A 119 -5.73 3.19 -0.96
C PHE A 119 -5.81 4.25 0.18
N TRP A 120 -7.02 4.71 0.45
CA TRP A 120 -7.34 5.72 1.46
C TRP A 120 -8.61 5.34 2.22
N SER A 121 -9.56 4.69 1.53
CA SER A 121 -10.78 4.15 2.10
C SER A 121 -10.55 2.69 2.48
N ASP A 122 -10.58 2.34 3.77
CA ASP A 122 -11.45 1.27 4.32
C ASP A 122 -11.40 1.38 5.84
N GLY A 123 -12.06 2.40 6.36
CA GLY A 123 -12.67 2.33 7.68
C GLY A 123 -14.16 2.05 7.47
N GLY A 124 -14.57 0.78 7.42
CA GLY A 124 -15.98 0.39 7.52
C GLY A 124 -16.65 -0.10 6.23
N GLY A 125 -17.13 -1.35 6.26
CA GLY A 125 -17.96 -1.96 5.22
C GLY A 125 -18.02 -3.49 5.35
N GLY A 126 -18.66 -3.99 6.40
CA GLY A 126 -19.05 -5.40 6.52
C GLY A 126 -20.48 -5.61 6.00
N GLY A 127 -20.72 -6.79 5.42
CA GLY A 127 -22.03 -7.35 5.03
C GLY A 127 -22.31 -7.24 3.53
N GLY A 128 -22.70 -8.26 2.77
CA GLY A 128 -23.06 -9.65 3.07
C GLY A 128 -23.85 -10.22 1.89
N GLY A 129 -23.90 -11.55 1.76
CA GLY A 129 -24.79 -12.31 0.85
C GLY A 129 -24.36 -12.29 -0.62
N GLY A 130 -24.32 -13.41 -1.35
CA GLY A 130 -25.32 -14.48 -1.39
C GLY A 130 -25.80 -14.56 -2.85
N GLY A 131 -25.76 -15.74 -3.45
CA GLY A 131 -25.86 -15.92 -4.90
C GLY A 131 -27.17 -15.50 -5.55
N GLY A 132 -27.12 -15.52 -6.89
CA GLY A 132 -28.20 -15.42 -7.85
C GLY A 132 -27.64 -15.68 -9.22
#